data_AF-A0A927RS55-F1
#
_entry.id   AF-A0A927RS55-F1
#
_cell.length_a   1.000
_cell.length_b   1.000
_cell.length_c   1.000
_cell.angle_alpha   90.00
_cell.angle_beta   90.00
_cell.angle_gamma   90.00
#
_symmetry.space_group_name_H-M   'P 1'
#
loop_
_entity.id
_entity.type
_entity.pdbx_description
1 polymer ?
#
loop_
_entity_poly.entity_id
_entity_poly.type
_entity_poly.pdbx_seq_one_letter_code
_entity_poly.pdbx_strand_id
1 'polypeptide(L)'
;MPASLSIFFPMEKSMARICIKYAFFSKFTHDLFSERQLWYIIVCTPWRGIPFLEKGKSIRCEICEYIPFKEGLLLAIGLLGGTFDPVHNAHICLAQLAKEQLGLEDIILIPTGDPPHKAPRASGEMRLAMTRMAAEEAGFTVSDIEVKREGRTYTVDTLRALHAAGGDRRFVYIIGTDTLYQLPNWREFETVKTLTEFAVIRRVGEDVANAREWADSIGAKVHFIEVDAPDISSTQVRLCIQRDEDISHLVPGCVEKYIREHNLYAPRADLLEKLQETLQPRRYMHTLGVIDTAVRLAPGYGINERQAFLAAALHDCAKSMTAEEMFDLTGADDTWKLYPQTLHAWAGEILAERDYNVFDPEVLIAIRRHTTADRVMTPLDMLIYVADAIEPGRRMIPGLRELRQLAEEDLTAAAKRCAESSYQYNLGAGRTVHPDTLKFLNVEMEDEV
;
A
#
# COMPACT_ATOMS: atom_id res chain seq x y z
N MET A 1 -5.25 -62.33 17.73
CA MET A 1 -6.32 -62.09 16.76
C MET A 1 -7.66 -62.17 17.48
N PRO A 2 -8.38 -61.07 17.70
CA PRO A 2 -9.79 -61.12 18.03
C PRO A 2 -10.64 -60.77 16.80
N ALA A 3 -11.76 -61.46 16.70
CA ALA A 3 -12.68 -61.54 15.58
C ALA A 3 -13.25 -60.18 15.16
N SER A 4 -13.25 -59.94 13.85
CA SER A 4 -14.08 -58.94 13.20
C SER A 4 -15.55 -59.33 13.33
N LEU A 5 -16.32 -58.59 14.12
CA LEU A 5 -17.77 -58.67 14.15
C LEU A 5 -18.32 -57.82 13.00
N SER A 6 -18.63 -58.44 11.87
CA SER A 6 -19.34 -57.78 10.77
C SER A 6 -20.85 -57.84 11.03
N ILE A 7 -21.44 -56.72 11.45
CA ILE A 7 -22.90 -56.60 11.57
C ILE A 7 -23.46 -56.06 10.25
N PHE A 8 -24.27 -56.87 9.57
CA PHE A 8 -25.03 -56.46 8.39
C PHE A 8 -26.39 -55.88 8.82
N PHE A 9 -26.74 -54.70 8.30
CA PHE A 9 -28.13 -54.23 8.31
C PHE A 9 -28.64 -54.00 6.89
N PRO A 10 -29.88 -54.41 6.56
CA PRO A 10 -30.51 -54.05 5.30
C PRO A 10 -31.03 -52.61 5.38
N MET A 11 -30.40 -51.67 4.67
CA MET A 11 -30.99 -50.33 4.49
C MET A 11 -32.05 -50.35 3.38
N GLU A 12 -33.26 -49.90 3.69
CA GLU A 12 -34.30 -49.65 2.69
C GLU A 12 -33.89 -48.52 1.74
N LYS A 13 -34.19 -48.70 0.44
CA LYS A 13 -33.85 -47.80 -0.68
C LYS A 13 -34.34 -46.34 -0.55
N SER A 14 -35.20 -46.05 0.43
CA SER A 14 -35.75 -44.72 0.69
C SER A 14 -34.78 -43.79 1.43
N MET A 15 -33.91 -44.30 2.33
CA MET A 15 -32.95 -43.47 3.08
C MET A 15 -31.72 -43.08 2.24
N ALA A 16 -31.35 -43.89 1.24
CA ALA A 16 -30.24 -43.59 0.32
C ALA A 16 -30.47 -42.32 -0.53
N ARG A 17 -31.72 -41.84 -0.67
CA ARG A 17 -32.05 -40.67 -1.48
C ARG A 17 -31.88 -39.33 -0.77
N ILE A 18 -31.72 -39.29 0.56
CA ILE A 18 -31.59 -38.03 1.30
C ILE A 18 -30.12 -37.58 1.42
N CYS A 19 -29.15 -38.50 1.37
CA CYS A 19 -27.72 -38.16 1.48
C CYS A 19 -27.03 -37.81 0.14
N ILE A 20 -27.69 -37.98 -1.02
CA ILE A 20 -27.04 -37.87 -2.35
C ILE A 20 -27.36 -36.55 -3.08
N LYS A 21 -27.90 -35.52 -2.42
CA LYS A 21 -28.22 -34.25 -3.12
C LYS A 21 -27.22 -33.10 -2.96
N TYR A 22 -26.26 -33.15 -2.04
CA TYR A 22 -25.35 -32.01 -1.78
C TYR A 22 -23.91 -32.37 -1.35
N ALA A 23 -23.37 -33.51 -1.78
CA ALA A 23 -21.94 -33.79 -1.64
C ALA A 23 -21.18 -33.22 -2.85
N PHE A 24 -20.46 -32.12 -2.65
CA PHE A 24 -19.47 -31.62 -3.61
C PHE A 24 -18.38 -32.69 -3.79
N PHE A 25 -18.16 -33.10 -5.04
CA PHE A 25 -17.05 -33.96 -5.42
C PHE A 25 -15.73 -33.20 -5.27
N SER A 26 -14.86 -33.59 -4.32
CA SER A 26 -13.42 -33.39 -4.47
C SER A 26 -12.80 -34.73 -4.87
N LYS A 27 -12.22 -34.78 -6.09
CA LYS A 27 -11.45 -35.91 -6.58
C LYS A 27 -10.16 -36.00 -5.76
N PHE A 28 -10.06 -36.98 -4.88
CA PHE A 28 -8.77 -37.57 -4.52
C PHE A 28 -8.67 -38.92 -5.24
N THR A 29 -7.88 -38.94 -6.30
CA THR A 29 -7.38 -40.18 -6.91
C THR A 29 -5.88 -40.16 -6.78
N HIS A 30 -5.30 -41.06 -5.99
CA HIS A 30 -4.19 -41.89 -6.45
C HIS A 30 -3.96 -43.07 -5.49
N ASP A 31 -4.06 -44.25 -6.10
CA ASP A 31 -3.32 -45.48 -5.86
C ASP A 31 -3.21 -46.03 -4.45
N LEU A 32 -4.22 -46.82 -4.07
CA LEU A 32 -4.02 -48.12 -3.43
C LEU A 32 -5.35 -48.89 -3.51
N PHE A 33 -5.27 -50.18 -3.84
CA PHE A 33 -6.32 -51.20 -3.83
C PHE A 33 -7.13 -51.44 -5.12
N SER A 34 -6.66 -52.44 -5.86
CA SER A 34 -7.44 -53.25 -6.79
C SER A 34 -8.41 -54.16 -6.02
N GLU A 35 -9.69 -53.78 -5.95
CA GLU A 35 -10.89 -54.64 -5.97
C GLU A 35 -12.12 -53.80 -5.62
N ARG A 36 -13.25 -54.11 -6.25
CA ARG A 36 -14.47 -53.28 -6.25
C ARG A 36 -15.14 -53.22 -4.86
N GLN A 37 -14.78 -52.24 -4.03
CA GLN A 37 -15.60 -51.74 -2.93
C GLN A 37 -15.57 -50.21 -2.92
N LEU A 38 -16.72 -49.59 -3.24
CA LEU A 38 -16.93 -48.15 -3.10
C LEU A 38 -17.09 -47.84 -1.60
N TRP A 39 -16.05 -47.29 -0.98
CA TRP A 39 -16.13 -46.69 0.35
C TRP A 39 -16.68 -45.28 0.23
N TYR A 40 -17.87 -45.02 0.76
CA TYR A 40 -18.39 -43.68 0.93
C TYR A 40 -17.88 -43.10 2.25
N ILE A 41 -16.98 -42.13 2.19
CA ILE A 41 -16.71 -41.28 3.36
C ILE A 41 -17.87 -40.30 3.46
N ILE A 42 -18.80 -40.55 4.37
CA ILE A 42 -19.87 -39.61 4.71
C ILE A 42 -19.24 -38.55 5.62
N VAL A 43 -18.86 -37.41 5.05
CA VAL A 43 -18.54 -36.21 5.82
C VAL A 43 -19.86 -35.54 6.18
N CYS A 44 -20.34 -35.74 7.41
CA CYS A 44 -21.49 -35.01 7.94
C CYS A 44 -21.07 -33.56 8.21
N THR A 45 -21.27 -32.66 7.25
CA THR A 45 -21.26 -31.21 7.52
C THR A 45 -22.59 -30.79 8.16
N PRO A 46 -22.60 -29.85 9.12
CA PRO A 46 -23.84 -29.43 9.76
C PRO A 46 -24.79 -28.78 8.74
N TRP A 47 -26.00 -29.31 8.67
CA TRP A 47 -27.10 -28.69 7.93
C TRP A 47 -27.48 -27.36 8.60
N ARG A 48 -27.61 -26.27 7.81
CA ARG A 48 -27.94 -24.89 8.23
C ARG A 48 -29.32 -24.70 8.90
N GLY A 49 -29.96 -25.75 9.42
CA GLY A 49 -31.37 -25.70 9.87
C GLY A 49 -31.73 -26.55 11.09
N ILE A 50 -30.78 -27.00 11.91
CA ILE A 50 -31.11 -27.70 13.17
C ILE A 50 -31.44 -26.65 14.26
N PRO A 51 -32.60 -26.71 14.93
CA PRO A 51 -32.87 -25.88 16.10
C PRO A 51 -31.87 -26.23 17.21
N PHE A 52 -31.27 -25.21 17.84
CA PHE A 52 -30.35 -25.30 18.98
C PHE A 52 -30.55 -26.56 19.83
N LEU A 53 -29.56 -27.46 19.81
CA LEU A 53 -29.53 -28.60 20.74
C LEU A 53 -29.09 -28.09 22.12
N GLU A 54 -29.92 -28.37 23.11
CA GLU A 54 -29.62 -28.05 24.51
C GLU A 54 -28.35 -28.75 25.00
N LYS A 55 -27.65 -28.05 25.90
CA LYS A 55 -26.42 -28.46 26.58
C LYS A 55 -26.50 -29.92 27.06
N GLY A 56 -25.54 -30.76 26.65
CA GLY A 56 -25.39 -32.14 27.12
C GLY A 56 -26.09 -33.24 26.30
N LYS A 57 -26.73 -32.92 25.16
CA LYS A 57 -27.33 -33.94 24.28
C LYS A 57 -26.37 -34.33 23.14
N SER A 58 -26.06 -35.62 23.01
CA SER A 58 -25.35 -36.18 21.86
C SER A 58 -26.36 -36.66 20.80
N ILE A 59 -26.07 -36.43 19.52
CA ILE A 59 -26.80 -37.10 18.44
C ILE A 59 -26.14 -38.45 18.22
N ARG A 60 -26.93 -39.52 18.38
CA ARG A 60 -26.49 -40.87 18.05
C ARG A 60 -26.56 -41.05 16.53
N CYS A 61 -25.42 -41.03 15.86
CA CYS A 61 -25.31 -41.55 14.49
C CYS A 61 -25.15 -43.08 14.59
N GLU A 62 -26.05 -43.86 13.99
CA GLU A 62 -25.97 -45.33 14.01
C GLU A 62 -24.87 -45.89 13.09
N ILE A 63 -24.16 -45.03 12.35
CA ILE A 63 -23.15 -45.42 11.33
C ILE A 63 -21.72 -45.18 11.81
N CYS A 64 -21.46 -44.12 12.59
CA CYS A 64 -20.16 -43.85 13.16
C CYS A 64 -20.26 -43.86 14.68
N GLU A 65 -19.54 -44.77 15.34
CA GLU A 65 -19.39 -44.75 16.80
C GLU A 65 -19.04 -43.33 17.25
N TYR A 66 -19.94 -42.71 18.02
CA TYR A 66 -19.78 -41.43 18.72
C TYR A 66 -18.98 -40.36 17.96
N ILE A 67 -19.66 -39.41 17.29
CA ILE A 67 -19.02 -38.11 17.05
C ILE A 67 -19.07 -37.39 18.40
N PRO A 68 -17.93 -37.17 19.10
CA PRO A 68 -17.95 -36.30 20.25
C PRO A 68 -18.32 -34.92 19.72
N PHE A 69 -19.49 -34.42 20.10
CA PHE A 69 -19.79 -33.01 19.98
C PHE A 69 -18.75 -32.32 20.87
N LYS A 70 -17.72 -31.70 20.29
CA LYS A 70 -16.81 -30.87 21.07
C LYS A 70 -17.66 -29.77 21.70
N GLU A 71 -17.86 -29.85 23.00
CA GLU A 71 -18.51 -28.80 23.77
C GLU A 71 -17.88 -27.45 23.43
N GLY A 72 -18.71 -26.48 23.03
CA GLY A 72 -18.42 -25.05 23.19
C GLY A 72 -17.13 -24.52 22.57
N LEU A 73 -16.69 -25.01 21.41
CA LEU A 73 -15.71 -24.25 20.62
C LEU A 73 -16.43 -23.03 20.04
N LEU A 74 -16.38 -21.92 20.79
CA LEU A 74 -16.57 -20.59 20.24
C LEU A 74 -15.66 -20.48 19.03
N LEU A 75 -16.27 -20.51 17.85
CA LEU A 75 -15.59 -20.36 16.58
C LEU A 75 -14.87 -19.01 16.59
N ALA A 76 -13.54 -19.09 16.49
CA ALA A 76 -12.68 -17.92 16.56
C ALA A 76 -12.34 -17.45 15.15
N ILE A 77 -12.61 -16.19 14.88
CA ILE A 77 -12.42 -15.58 13.57
C ILE A 77 -11.38 -14.47 13.68
N GLY A 78 -10.36 -14.52 12.83
CA GLY A 78 -9.38 -13.46 12.73
C GLY A 78 -9.92 -12.29 11.94
N LEU A 79 -9.66 -11.07 12.40
CA LEU A 79 -9.98 -9.84 11.67
C LEU A 79 -8.67 -9.15 11.29
N LEU A 80 -8.44 -8.92 10.01
CA LEU A 80 -7.31 -8.13 9.54
C LEU A 80 -7.84 -6.88 8.84
N GLY A 81 -7.83 -5.77 9.58
CA GLY A 81 -8.18 -4.45 9.05
C GLY A 81 -6.99 -3.76 8.42
N GLY A 82 -7.20 -3.09 7.29
CA GLY A 82 -6.13 -2.37 6.60
C GLY A 82 -6.62 -1.51 5.47
N THR A 83 -5.83 -0.51 5.10
CA THR A 83 -6.14 0.30 3.92
C THR A 83 -6.04 -0.51 2.64
N PHE A 84 -5.10 -1.46 2.56
CA PHE A 84 -4.89 -2.34 1.41
C PHE A 84 -4.81 -1.55 0.09
N ASP A 85 -3.81 -0.69 -0.02
CA ASP A 85 -3.65 0.23 -1.16
C ASP A 85 -2.31 0.04 -1.89
N PRO A 86 -2.02 -1.14 -2.48
CA PRO A 86 -2.91 -2.31 -2.59
C PRO A 86 -2.68 -3.35 -1.45
N VAL A 87 -3.55 -4.37 -1.40
CA VAL A 87 -3.26 -5.62 -0.66
C VAL A 87 -2.02 -6.29 -1.28
N HIS A 88 -1.21 -6.96 -0.48
CA HIS A 88 0.09 -7.51 -0.91
C HIS A 88 0.44 -8.80 -0.15
N ASN A 89 1.49 -9.50 -0.60
CA ASN A 89 1.83 -10.84 -0.12
C ASN A 89 2.11 -10.89 1.39
N ALA A 90 2.71 -9.84 1.98
CA ALA A 90 2.86 -9.80 3.43
C ALA A 90 1.52 -9.79 4.18
N HIS A 91 0.47 -9.10 3.71
CA HIS A 91 -0.85 -9.14 4.37
C HIS A 91 -1.44 -10.56 4.37
N ILE A 92 -1.32 -11.27 3.24
CA ILE A 92 -1.83 -12.63 3.09
C ILE A 92 -1.04 -13.61 3.96
N CYS A 93 0.29 -13.51 3.96
CA CYS A 93 1.18 -14.31 4.81
C CYS A 93 0.85 -14.11 6.31
N LEU A 94 0.67 -12.85 6.75
CA LEU A 94 0.29 -12.54 8.12
C LEU A 94 -1.06 -13.15 8.52
N ALA A 95 -2.07 -13.06 7.64
CA ALA A 95 -3.37 -13.68 7.85
C ALA A 95 -3.28 -15.21 7.95
N GLN A 96 -2.48 -15.85 7.09
CA GLN A 96 -2.25 -17.31 7.10
C GLN A 96 -1.61 -17.76 8.41
N LEU A 97 -0.52 -17.09 8.82
CA LEU A 97 0.20 -17.44 10.04
C LEU A 97 -0.64 -17.22 11.29
N ALA A 98 -1.44 -16.14 11.34
CA ALA A 98 -2.38 -15.93 12.44
C ALA A 98 -3.46 -17.02 12.49
N LYS A 99 -3.99 -17.44 11.34
CA LYS A 99 -4.98 -18.52 11.25
C LYS A 99 -4.41 -19.84 11.80
N GLU A 100 -3.21 -20.20 11.36
CA GLU A 100 -2.54 -21.44 11.75
C GLU A 100 -2.14 -21.46 13.23
N GLN A 101 -1.42 -20.43 13.70
CA GLN A 101 -0.87 -20.43 15.06
C GLN A 101 -1.94 -20.30 16.15
N LEU A 102 -3.05 -19.61 15.87
CA LEU A 102 -4.14 -19.41 16.84
C LEU A 102 -5.31 -20.37 16.64
N GLY A 103 -5.24 -21.27 15.64
CA GLY A 103 -6.30 -22.22 15.32
C GLY A 103 -7.62 -21.53 14.96
N LEU A 104 -7.56 -20.43 14.20
CA LEU A 104 -8.75 -19.68 13.78
C LEU A 104 -9.49 -20.45 12.68
N GLU A 105 -10.82 -20.41 12.72
CA GLU A 105 -11.64 -21.08 11.70
C GLU A 105 -11.52 -20.36 10.36
N ASP A 106 -11.53 -19.03 10.38
CA ASP A 106 -11.37 -18.20 9.19
C ASP A 106 -10.72 -16.84 9.50
N ILE A 107 -10.29 -16.16 8.44
CA ILE A 107 -9.86 -14.77 8.46
C ILE A 107 -10.85 -13.93 7.65
N ILE A 108 -11.26 -12.79 8.22
CA ILE A 108 -12.00 -11.74 7.54
C ILE A 108 -11.05 -10.56 7.31
N LEU A 109 -10.75 -10.27 6.05
CA LEU A 109 -10.09 -9.02 5.64
C LEU A 109 -11.11 -7.88 5.63
N ILE A 110 -10.75 -6.73 6.19
CA ILE A 110 -11.61 -5.55 6.28
C ILE A 110 -10.89 -4.35 5.64
N PRO A 111 -11.09 -4.08 4.34
CA PRO A 111 -10.61 -2.86 3.72
C PRO A 111 -11.25 -1.65 4.38
N THR A 112 -10.43 -0.70 4.84
CA THR A 112 -10.94 0.53 5.47
C THR A 112 -11.74 1.35 4.47
N GLY A 113 -12.82 2.00 4.93
CA GLY A 113 -13.64 2.94 4.14
C GLY A 113 -12.91 4.25 3.88
N ASP A 114 -13.34 5.31 4.58
CA ASP A 114 -12.69 6.62 4.61
C ASP A 114 -11.83 6.75 5.90
N PRO A 115 -10.56 6.30 5.88
CA PRO A 115 -9.70 6.37 7.06
C PRO A 115 -9.31 7.83 7.36
N PRO A 116 -9.52 8.35 8.58
CA PRO A 116 -9.31 9.76 8.91
C PRO A 116 -7.84 10.24 8.83
N HIS A 117 -6.88 9.32 8.70
CA HIS A 117 -5.44 9.60 8.76
C HIS A 117 -4.67 9.13 7.52
N LYS A 118 -5.35 8.67 6.46
CA LYS A 118 -4.71 8.19 5.23
C LYS A 118 -5.51 8.63 4.01
N ALA A 119 -4.85 9.14 2.98
CA ALA A 119 -5.44 9.39 1.67
C ALA A 119 -5.07 8.22 0.73
N PRO A 120 -5.90 7.18 0.62
CA PRO A 120 -5.62 6.07 -0.30
C PRO A 120 -5.63 6.57 -1.75
N ARG A 121 -4.78 5.99 -2.59
CA ARG A 121 -4.67 6.33 -4.02
C ARG A 121 -5.72 5.60 -4.85
N ALA A 122 -6.06 4.37 -4.50
CA ALA A 122 -7.19 3.66 -5.10
C ALA A 122 -8.49 3.92 -4.31
N SER A 123 -9.62 3.97 -5.03
CA SER A 123 -10.94 4.12 -4.43
C SER A 123 -11.25 2.95 -3.47
N GLY A 124 -12.17 3.16 -2.52
CA GLY A 124 -12.62 2.09 -1.63
C GLY A 124 -13.12 0.85 -2.39
N GLU A 125 -13.80 1.05 -3.51
CA GLU A 125 -14.29 -0.02 -4.38
C GLU A 125 -13.16 -0.80 -5.05
N MET A 126 -12.14 -0.10 -5.58
CA MET A 126 -10.98 -0.74 -6.21
C MET A 126 -10.16 -1.53 -5.19
N ARG A 127 -9.93 -0.97 -3.99
CA ARG A 127 -9.24 -1.66 -2.89
C ARG A 127 -10.02 -2.88 -2.42
N LEU A 128 -11.34 -2.78 -2.32
CA LEU A 128 -12.22 -3.91 -2.01
C LEU A 128 -12.15 -5.00 -3.08
N ALA A 129 -12.16 -4.64 -4.37
CA ALA A 129 -12.04 -5.59 -5.46
C ALA A 129 -10.71 -6.36 -5.40
N MET A 130 -9.58 -5.65 -5.27
CA MET A 130 -8.26 -6.27 -5.10
C MET A 130 -8.21 -7.19 -3.87
N THR A 131 -8.76 -6.73 -2.74
CA THR A 131 -8.78 -7.53 -1.51
C THR A 131 -9.63 -8.80 -1.66
N ARG A 132 -10.77 -8.74 -2.37
CA ARG A 132 -11.61 -9.92 -2.63
C ARG A 132 -10.89 -10.99 -3.44
N MET A 133 -10.22 -10.59 -4.52
CA MET A 133 -9.46 -11.54 -5.34
C MET A 133 -8.32 -12.19 -4.55
N ALA A 134 -7.56 -11.39 -3.80
CA ALA A 134 -6.47 -11.90 -2.98
C ALA A 134 -6.96 -12.83 -1.86
N ALA A 135 -8.08 -12.50 -1.22
CA ALA A 135 -8.68 -13.32 -0.17
C ALA A 135 -9.23 -14.64 -0.71
N GLU A 136 -9.90 -14.63 -1.86
CA GLU A 136 -10.45 -15.83 -2.50
C GLU A 136 -9.33 -16.83 -2.84
N GLU A 137 -8.23 -16.35 -3.42
CA GLU A 137 -7.05 -17.17 -3.73
C GLU A 137 -6.41 -17.76 -2.46
N ALA A 138 -6.42 -17.02 -1.34
CA ALA A 138 -5.89 -17.45 -0.06
C ALA A 138 -6.87 -18.27 0.80
N GLY A 139 -8.13 -18.44 0.38
CA GLY A 139 -9.16 -19.12 1.17
C GLY A 139 -9.65 -18.34 2.40
N PHE A 140 -9.73 -17.00 2.28
CA PHE A 140 -10.23 -16.07 3.29
C PHE A 140 -11.51 -15.37 2.85
N THR A 141 -12.19 -14.74 3.81
CA THR A 141 -13.38 -13.93 3.56
C THR A 141 -13.05 -12.43 3.58
N VAL A 142 -13.84 -11.62 2.88
CA VAL A 142 -13.73 -10.14 2.91
C VAL A 142 -15.04 -9.52 3.40
N SER A 143 -14.93 -8.56 4.32
CA SER A 143 -16.06 -7.72 4.73
C SER A 143 -15.96 -6.36 4.07
N ASP A 144 -17.03 -5.94 3.39
CA ASP A 144 -17.16 -4.60 2.79
C ASP A 144 -17.80 -3.57 3.73
N ILE A 145 -17.97 -3.93 5.02
CA ILE A 145 -18.71 -3.16 6.00
C ILE A 145 -18.21 -1.73 6.19
N GLU A 146 -16.89 -1.53 6.11
CA GLU A 146 -16.29 -0.21 6.23
C GLU A 146 -16.33 0.57 4.92
N VAL A 147 -16.12 -0.09 3.79
CA VAL A 147 -16.19 0.56 2.46
C VAL A 147 -17.59 1.07 2.15
N LYS A 148 -18.63 0.37 2.59
CA LYS A 148 -20.04 0.77 2.39
C LYS A 148 -20.56 1.78 3.42
N ARG A 149 -19.81 2.05 4.48
CA ARG A 149 -20.25 2.96 5.54
C ARG A 149 -19.96 4.40 5.12
N GLU A 150 -20.95 5.27 5.23
CA GLU A 150 -20.76 6.71 5.02
C GLU A 150 -20.01 7.34 6.19
N GLY A 151 -19.09 8.26 5.88
CA GLY A 151 -18.29 8.99 6.86
C GLY A 151 -17.14 8.17 7.46
N ARG A 152 -16.57 8.70 8.55
CA ARG A 152 -15.39 8.11 9.21
C ARG A 152 -15.70 6.74 9.79
N THR A 153 -14.81 5.78 9.57
CA THR A 153 -14.92 4.43 10.13
C THR A 153 -14.11 4.29 11.42
N TYR A 154 -14.69 3.64 12.43
CA TYR A 154 -14.03 3.33 13.70
C TYR A 154 -14.16 1.84 14.01
N THR A 155 -13.10 1.24 14.55
CA THR A 155 -13.06 -0.20 14.83
C THR A 155 -14.16 -0.66 15.79
N VAL A 156 -14.53 0.16 16.78
CA VAL A 156 -15.63 -0.17 17.72
C VAL A 156 -16.96 -0.37 16.99
N ASP A 157 -17.26 0.46 15.99
CA ASP A 157 -18.49 0.39 15.21
C ASP A 157 -18.48 -0.80 14.25
N THR A 158 -17.29 -1.17 13.75
CA THR A 158 -17.09 -2.39 12.95
C THR A 158 -17.32 -3.63 13.80
N LEU A 159 -16.70 -3.72 14.98
CA LEU A 159 -16.86 -4.85 15.90
C LEU A 159 -18.31 -5.03 16.37
N ARG A 160 -18.99 -3.94 16.75
CA ARG A 160 -20.42 -3.96 17.13
C ARG A 160 -21.29 -4.55 16.01
N ALA A 161 -21.07 -4.11 14.78
CA ALA A 161 -21.85 -4.57 13.65
C ALA A 161 -21.54 -6.04 13.28
N LEU A 162 -20.28 -6.47 13.41
CA LEU A 162 -19.90 -7.88 13.23
C LEU A 162 -20.54 -8.80 14.28
N HIS A 163 -20.55 -8.38 15.55
CA HIS A 163 -21.25 -9.11 16.62
C HIS A 163 -22.76 -9.18 16.39
N ALA A 164 -23.38 -8.07 15.95
CA ALA A 164 -24.80 -8.04 15.63
C ALA A 164 -25.18 -8.98 14.46
N ALA A 165 -24.28 -9.16 13.48
CA ALA A 165 -24.49 -10.04 12.34
C ALA A 165 -24.08 -11.51 12.58
N GLY A 166 -23.19 -11.76 13.55
CA GLY A 166 -22.43 -13.00 13.66
C GLY A 166 -22.84 -13.98 14.76
N GLY A 167 -23.71 -13.60 15.69
CA GLY A 167 -23.98 -14.41 16.89
C GLY A 167 -22.78 -14.44 17.84
N ASP A 168 -22.78 -15.39 18.79
CA ASP A 168 -21.75 -15.52 19.83
C ASP A 168 -20.44 -16.10 19.24
N ARG A 169 -19.63 -15.25 18.59
CA ARG A 169 -18.33 -15.57 17.98
C ARG A 169 -17.21 -14.83 18.71
N ARG A 170 -16.04 -15.48 18.79
CA ARG A 170 -14.83 -14.84 19.32
C ARG A 170 -14.08 -14.18 18.17
N PHE A 171 -13.89 -12.87 18.22
CA PHE A 171 -13.05 -12.16 17.26
C PHE A 171 -11.64 -11.96 17.81
N VAL A 172 -10.64 -12.14 16.94
CA VAL A 172 -9.23 -11.87 17.22
C VAL A 172 -8.74 -10.88 16.18
N TYR A 173 -8.48 -9.63 16.59
CA TYR A 173 -8.05 -8.56 15.70
C TYR A 173 -6.53 -8.58 15.54
N ILE A 174 -6.08 -8.77 14.31
CA ILE A 174 -4.66 -8.89 13.95
C ILE A 174 -4.09 -7.49 13.77
N ILE A 175 -3.03 -7.18 14.52
CA ILE A 175 -2.36 -5.87 14.55
C ILE A 175 -0.84 -6.03 14.62
N GLY A 176 -0.09 -4.98 14.24
CA GLY A 176 1.35 -4.90 14.50
C GLY A 176 1.68 -4.40 15.91
N THR A 177 2.93 -4.57 16.33
CA THR A 177 3.47 -4.05 17.59
C THR A 177 3.31 -2.52 17.72
N ASP A 178 3.44 -1.78 16.61
CA ASP A 178 3.24 -0.33 16.56
C ASP A 178 1.82 0.10 16.95
N THR A 179 0.82 -0.66 16.49
CA THR A 179 -0.60 -0.42 16.75
C THR A 179 -0.97 -0.76 18.19
N LEU A 180 -0.31 -1.76 18.81
CA LEU A 180 -0.51 -2.12 20.22
C LEU A 180 -0.29 -0.93 21.15
N TYR A 181 0.76 -0.14 20.93
CA TYR A 181 1.05 1.06 21.73
C TYR A 181 0.05 2.19 21.52
N GLN A 182 -0.66 2.19 20.39
CA GLN A 182 -1.66 3.21 20.05
C GLN A 182 -3.09 2.82 20.43
N LEU A 183 -3.33 1.59 20.88
CA LEU A 183 -4.67 1.10 21.23
C LEU A 183 -5.46 2.02 22.19
N PRO A 184 -4.86 2.63 23.24
CA PRO A 184 -5.59 3.54 24.12
C PRO A 184 -6.18 4.77 23.40
N ASN A 185 -5.63 5.15 22.25
CA ASN A 185 -6.13 6.28 21.44
C ASN A 185 -7.31 5.87 20.55
N TRP A 186 -7.66 4.58 20.48
CA TRP A 186 -8.81 4.13 19.71
C TRP A 186 -10.10 4.61 20.34
N ARG A 187 -11.05 5.03 19.50
CA ARG A 187 -12.38 5.46 19.94
C ARG A 187 -13.05 4.33 20.74
N GLU A 188 -13.47 4.66 21.96
CA GLU A 188 -14.13 3.73 22.89
C GLU A 188 -13.30 2.45 23.15
N PHE A 189 -11.98 2.59 23.31
CA PHE A 189 -11.06 1.47 23.55
C PHE A 189 -11.52 0.49 24.64
N GLU A 190 -12.07 1.00 25.75
CA GLU A 190 -12.66 0.17 26.81
C GLU A 190 -13.76 -0.77 26.31
N THR A 191 -14.54 -0.35 25.32
CA THR A 191 -15.50 -1.22 24.64
C THR A 191 -14.77 -2.17 23.69
N VAL A 192 -13.84 -1.66 22.86
CA VAL A 192 -13.09 -2.48 21.89
C VAL A 192 -12.45 -3.70 22.55
N LYS A 193 -11.74 -3.52 23.67
CA LYS A 193 -11.04 -4.61 24.35
C LYS A 193 -11.96 -5.67 24.98
N THR A 194 -13.26 -5.39 25.08
CA THR A 194 -14.28 -6.38 25.48
C THR A 194 -14.93 -7.08 24.29
N LEU A 195 -14.91 -6.47 23.11
CA LEU A 195 -15.49 -7.01 21.88
C LEU A 195 -14.53 -7.89 21.07
N THR A 196 -13.23 -7.78 21.30
CA THR A 196 -12.21 -8.57 20.59
C THR A 196 -11.02 -8.90 21.48
N GLU A 197 -10.33 -9.98 21.14
CA GLU A 197 -8.94 -10.22 21.53
C GLU A 197 -8.02 -9.67 20.44
N PHE A 198 -6.72 -9.55 20.70
CA PHE A 198 -5.75 -9.05 19.73
C PHE A 198 -4.69 -10.11 19.42
N ALA A 199 -4.31 -10.17 18.16
CA ALA A 199 -3.19 -10.95 17.65
C ALA A 199 -2.07 -9.96 17.28
N VAL A 200 -1.06 -9.81 18.13
CA VAL A 200 0.06 -8.90 17.90
C VAL A 200 1.17 -9.63 17.14
N ILE A 201 1.36 -9.21 15.90
CA ILE A 201 2.42 -9.62 14.99
C ILE A 201 3.70 -8.90 15.38
N ARG A 202 4.76 -9.67 15.61
CA ARG A 202 6.11 -9.15 15.85
C ARG A 202 7.11 -9.61 14.79
N ARG A 203 8.13 -8.80 14.56
CA ARG A 203 9.32 -9.25 13.83
C ARG A 203 10.21 -10.08 14.74
N VAL A 204 10.91 -11.06 14.17
CA VAL A 204 11.91 -11.86 14.89
C VAL A 204 12.94 -10.93 15.55
N GLY A 205 13.16 -11.09 16.85
CA GLY A 205 14.13 -10.31 17.63
C GLY A 205 13.57 -9.09 18.39
N GLU A 206 12.28 -8.76 18.27
CA GLU A 206 11.64 -7.75 19.13
C GLU A 206 11.44 -8.25 20.56
N ASP A 207 11.72 -7.39 21.56
CA ASP A 207 11.54 -7.73 22.97
C ASP A 207 10.05 -7.84 23.34
N VAL A 208 9.64 -9.07 23.67
CA VAL A 208 8.28 -9.45 24.04
C VAL A 208 7.87 -8.91 25.40
N ALA A 209 8.82 -8.73 26.33
CA ALA A 209 8.51 -8.42 27.72
C ALA A 209 7.79 -7.07 27.83
N ASN A 210 8.33 -6.04 27.17
CA ASN A 210 7.74 -4.69 27.19
C ASN A 210 6.36 -4.65 26.54
N ALA A 211 6.19 -5.34 25.40
CA ALA A 211 4.89 -5.39 24.72
C ALA A 211 3.83 -6.11 25.55
N ARG A 212 4.21 -7.16 26.28
CA ARG A 212 3.31 -7.91 27.16
C ARG A 212 2.93 -7.11 28.40
N GLU A 213 3.91 -6.48 29.05
CA GLU A 213 3.66 -5.58 30.18
C GLU A 213 2.72 -4.43 29.79
N TRP A 214 2.94 -3.86 28.60
CA TRP A 214 2.04 -2.83 28.07
C TRP A 214 0.62 -3.35 27.85
N ALA A 215 0.47 -4.50 27.20
CA ALA A 215 -0.84 -5.14 26.98
C ALA A 215 -1.59 -5.39 28.30
N ASP A 216 -0.88 -5.87 29.32
CA ASP A 216 -1.43 -6.09 30.66
C ASP A 216 -1.84 -4.77 31.32
N SER A 217 -1.04 -3.70 31.18
CA SER A 217 -1.34 -2.37 31.76
C SER A 217 -2.61 -1.72 31.19
N ILE A 218 -2.94 -2.00 29.93
CA ILE A 218 -4.16 -1.48 29.27
C ILE A 218 -5.35 -2.46 29.40
N GLY A 219 -5.12 -3.63 29.99
CA GLY A 219 -6.13 -4.68 30.20
C GLY A 219 -6.63 -5.32 28.89
N ALA A 220 -5.79 -5.39 27.86
CA ALA A 220 -6.13 -6.00 26.58
C ALA A 220 -5.73 -7.48 26.56
N LYS A 221 -6.61 -8.35 26.05
CA LYS A 221 -6.26 -9.76 25.80
C LYS A 221 -5.45 -9.87 24.52
N VAL A 222 -4.16 -10.18 24.65
CA VAL A 222 -3.23 -10.24 23.52
C VAL A 222 -2.64 -11.63 23.37
N HIS A 223 -2.68 -12.15 22.15
CA HIS A 223 -1.92 -13.29 21.68
C HIS A 223 -0.77 -12.77 20.85
N PHE A 224 0.43 -13.26 21.10
CA PHE A 224 1.60 -12.84 20.32
C PHE A 224 1.94 -13.89 19.27
N ILE A 225 2.10 -13.44 18.04
CA ILE A 225 2.46 -14.27 16.89
C ILE A 225 3.83 -13.81 16.42
N GLU A 226 4.80 -14.72 16.46
CA GLU A 226 6.13 -14.48 15.91
C GLU A 226 6.14 -14.79 14.42
N VAL A 227 6.69 -13.85 13.66
CA VAL A 227 6.56 -13.89 12.21
C VAL A 227 7.88 -13.52 11.54
N ASP A 228 8.32 -14.43 10.68
CA ASP A 228 9.29 -14.14 9.63
C ASP A 228 8.52 -13.81 8.35
N ALA A 229 7.86 -12.65 8.37
CA ALA A 229 7.05 -12.18 7.25
C ALA A 229 7.91 -11.38 6.27
N PRO A 230 7.62 -11.44 4.95
CA PRO A 230 8.29 -10.59 3.97
C PRO A 230 8.18 -9.11 4.34
N ASP A 231 9.30 -8.38 4.25
CA ASP A 231 9.32 -6.92 4.45
C ASP A 231 8.76 -6.22 3.20
N ILE A 232 7.44 -6.28 3.05
CA ILE A 232 6.70 -5.68 1.93
C ILE A 232 5.74 -4.64 2.50
N SER A 233 5.72 -3.46 1.88
CA SER A 233 4.74 -2.41 2.17
C SER A 233 3.96 -2.02 0.92
N SER A 234 2.70 -1.56 1.08
CA SER A 234 1.95 -0.99 -0.05
C SER A 234 2.66 0.22 -0.67
N THR A 235 3.41 0.99 0.13
CA THR A 235 4.21 2.11 -0.40
C THR A 235 5.28 1.62 -1.36
N GLN A 236 6.02 0.56 -1.01
CA GLN A 236 7.00 -0.04 -1.89
C GLN A 236 6.36 -0.53 -3.20
N VAL A 237 5.21 -1.22 -3.12
CA VAL A 237 4.48 -1.67 -4.33
C VAL A 237 4.17 -0.49 -5.26
N ARG A 238 3.64 0.61 -4.71
CA ARG A 238 3.33 1.80 -5.51
C ARG A 238 4.59 2.45 -6.10
N LEU A 239 5.71 2.46 -5.38
CA LEU A 239 6.98 2.99 -5.88
C LEU A 239 7.54 2.13 -7.02
N CYS A 240 7.53 0.81 -6.90
CA CYS A 240 7.93 -0.08 -7.99
C CYS A 240 7.09 0.18 -9.25
N ILE A 241 5.78 0.39 -9.12
CA ILE A 241 4.91 0.76 -10.26
C ILE A 241 5.32 2.10 -10.88
N GLN A 242 5.61 3.12 -10.06
CA GLN A 242 6.07 4.44 -10.54
C GLN A 242 7.39 4.35 -11.32
N ARG A 243 8.24 3.39 -10.94
CA ARG A 243 9.58 3.14 -11.51
C ARG A 243 9.60 2.12 -12.66
N ASP A 244 8.44 1.59 -13.04
CA ASP A 244 8.26 0.50 -14.02
C ASP A 244 8.97 -0.81 -13.65
N GLU A 245 9.06 -1.07 -12.35
CA GLU A 245 9.69 -2.28 -11.80
C GLU A 245 8.67 -3.41 -11.66
N ASP A 246 9.17 -4.66 -11.68
CA ASP A 246 8.34 -5.83 -11.48
C ASP A 246 7.78 -5.90 -10.04
N ILE A 247 6.47 -6.13 -9.94
CA ILE A 247 5.76 -6.27 -8.65
C ILE A 247 5.23 -7.70 -8.41
N SER A 248 5.49 -8.64 -9.32
CA SER A 248 4.92 -10.00 -9.27
C SER A 248 5.25 -10.75 -7.97
N HIS A 249 6.39 -10.44 -7.36
CA HIS A 249 6.83 -11.00 -6.08
C HIS A 249 6.24 -10.28 -4.85
N LEU A 250 5.71 -9.07 -5.03
CA LEU A 250 5.20 -8.24 -3.94
C LEU A 250 3.71 -8.45 -3.67
N VAL A 251 2.92 -8.75 -4.70
CA VAL A 251 1.46 -8.88 -4.62
C VAL A 251 0.98 -10.23 -5.18
N PRO A 252 -0.24 -10.69 -4.84
CA PRO A 252 -0.84 -11.84 -5.51
C PRO A 252 -1.03 -11.57 -7.01
N GLY A 253 -0.89 -12.60 -7.86
CA GLY A 253 -0.95 -12.44 -9.31
C GLY A 253 -2.29 -11.88 -9.82
N CYS A 254 -3.40 -12.20 -9.14
CA CYS A 254 -4.71 -11.63 -9.43
C CYS A 254 -4.76 -10.10 -9.19
N VAL A 255 -4.05 -9.62 -8.17
CA VAL A 255 -3.95 -8.19 -7.82
C VAL A 255 -3.06 -7.46 -8.82
N GLU A 256 -1.91 -8.03 -9.18
CA GLU A 256 -1.02 -7.50 -10.23
C GLU A 256 -1.79 -7.28 -11.55
N LYS A 257 -2.55 -8.30 -11.98
CA LYS A 257 -3.37 -8.22 -13.18
C LYS A 257 -4.39 -7.07 -13.10
N TYR A 258 -5.10 -6.97 -11.99
CA TYR A 258 -6.10 -5.92 -11.79
C TYR A 258 -5.49 -4.50 -11.81
N ILE A 259 -4.33 -4.32 -11.16
CA ILE A 259 -3.59 -3.06 -11.16
C ILE A 259 -3.25 -2.64 -12.59
N ARG A 260 -2.74 -3.56 -13.42
CA ARG A 260 -2.41 -3.30 -14.82
C ARG A 260 -3.63 -2.96 -15.66
N GLU A 261 -4.71 -3.74 -15.55
CA GLU A 261 -5.94 -3.54 -16.33
C GLU A 261 -6.61 -2.18 -16.04
N HIS A 262 -6.44 -1.66 -14.83
CA HIS A 262 -7.04 -0.39 -14.40
C HIS A 262 -6.04 0.78 -14.33
N ASN A 263 -4.79 0.58 -14.77
CA ASN A 263 -3.70 1.57 -14.68
C ASN A 263 -3.56 2.19 -13.27
N LEU A 264 -3.76 1.39 -12.22
CA LEU A 264 -3.67 1.90 -10.85
C LEU A 264 -2.23 2.21 -10.48
N TYR A 265 -2.05 3.29 -9.72
CA TYR A 265 -0.76 3.74 -9.19
C TYR A 265 0.30 4.13 -10.24
N ALA A 266 0.02 3.96 -11.53
CA ALA A 266 0.93 4.34 -12.60
C ALA A 266 0.75 5.83 -12.96
N PRO A 267 1.83 6.55 -13.32
CA PRO A 267 1.70 7.89 -13.89
C PRO A 267 0.74 7.91 -15.08
N ARG A 268 0.14 9.07 -15.37
CA ARG A 268 -0.77 9.21 -16.52
C ARG A 268 -0.12 8.76 -17.82
N ALA A 269 -0.83 7.94 -18.59
CA ALA A 269 -0.37 7.47 -19.90
C ALA A 269 -0.29 8.60 -20.95
N ASP A 270 -1.20 9.58 -20.86
CA ASP A 270 -1.29 10.75 -21.74
C ASP A 270 -0.51 11.97 -21.20
N LEU A 271 0.47 11.75 -20.32
CA LEU A 271 1.21 12.83 -19.64
C LEU A 271 1.78 13.87 -20.61
N LEU A 272 2.43 13.44 -21.69
CA LEU A 272 3.03 14.36 -22.67
C LEU A 272 1.99 15.10 -23.51
N GLU A 273 0.84 14.48 -23.80
CA GLU A 273 -0.26 15.11 -24.52
C GLU A 273 -0.88 16.21 -23.66
N LYS A 274 -1.17 15.91 -22.40
CA LYS A 274 -1.67 16.90 -21.42
C LYS A 274 -0.69 18.06 -21.22
N LEU A 275 0.61 17.79 -21.17
CA LEU A 275 1.63 18.86 -21.10
C LEU A 275 1.64 19.71 -22.36
N GLN A 276 1.45 19.12 -23.54
CA GLN A 276 1.39 19.86 -24.81
C GLN A 276 0.18 20.80 -24.87
N GLU A 277 -0.95 20.39 -24.30
CA GLU A 277 -2.17 21.20 -24.23
C GLU A 277 -2.08 22.36 -23.22
N THR A 278 -1.33 22.16 -22.14
CA THR A 278 -1.27 23.10 -21.02
C THR A 278 -0.09 24.06 -21.10
N LEU A 279 1.07 23.63 -21.61
CA LEU A 279 2.27 24.44 -21.71
C LEU A 279 2.29 25.30 -22.99
N GLN A 280 2.89 26.47 -22.87
CA GLN A 280 3.21 27.28 -24.06
C GLN A 280 4.12 26.51 -25.03
N PRO A 281 3.97 26.63 -26.37
CA PRO A 281 4.72 25.80 -27.33
C PRO A 281 6.24 25.81 -27.13
N ARG A 282 6.82 26.98 -26.82
CA ARG A 282 8.26 27.10 -26.52
C ARG A 282 8.66 26.37 -25.24
N ARG A 283 7.79 26.38 -24.23
CA ARG A 283 8.01 25.72 -22.94
C ARG A 283 7.93 24.20 -23.12
N TYR A 284 6.96 23.72 -23.89
CA TYR A 284 6.85 22.31 -24.22
C TYR A 284 8.10 21.79 -24.95
N MET A 285 8.59 22.52 -25.96
CA MET A 285 9.84 22.16 -26.64
C MET A 285 11.05 22.15 -25.71
N HIS A 286 11.12 23.10 -24.78
CA HIS A 286 12.14 23.12 -23.75
C HIS A 286 12.03 21.90 -22.82
N THR A 287 10.84 21.56 -22.33
CA THR A 287 10.58 20.35 -21.54
C THR A 287 11.03 19.08 -22.27
N LEU A 288 10.76 18.95 -23.57
CA LEU A 288 11.26 17.81 -24.36
C LEU A 288 12.80 17.75 -24.40
N GLY A 289 13.48 18.90 -24.49
CA GLY A 289 14.95 18.95 -24.41
C GLY A 289 15.49 18.55 -23.03
N VAL A 290 14.80 18.95 -21.95
CA VAL A 290 15.15 18.54 -20.59
C VAL A 290 14.95 17.04 -20.41
N ILE A 291 13.85 16.48 -20.92
CA ILE A 291 13.59 15.04 -20.92
C ILE A 291 14.72 14.29 -21.63
N ASP A 292 15.04 14.65 -22.87
CA ASP A 292 16.11 14.01 -23.65
C ASP A 292 17.45 14.04 -22.90
N THR A 293 17.79 15.19 -22.33
CA THR A 293 19.03 15.36 -21.56
C THR A 293 19.06 14.51 -20.30
N ALA A 294 17.99 14.56 -19.49
CA ALA A 294 17.92 13.87 -18.22
C ALA A 294 17.93 12.34 -18.40
N VAL A 295 17.11 11.82 -19.33
CA VAL A 295 17.05 10.38 -19.62
C VAL A 295 18.38 9.87 -20.17
N ARG A 296 19.07 10.64 -21.02
CA ARG A 296 20.39 10.27 -21.55
C ARG A 296 21.46 10.19 -20.48
N LEU A 297 21.46 11.11 -19.50
CA LEU A 297 22.47 11.16 -18.44
C LEU A 297 22.18 10.21 -17.28
N ALA A 298 20.91 9.86 -17.03
CA ALA A 298 20.48 9.09 -15.87
C ALA A 298 21.25 7.76 -15.65
N PRO A 299 21.48 6.91 -16.68
CA PRO A 299 22.20 5.65 -16.50
C PRO A 299 23.64 5.84 -16.00
N GLY A 300 24.32 6.92 -16.42
CA GLY A 300 25.69 7.24 -16.01
C GLY A 300 25.83 7.54 -14.51
N TYR A 301 24.72 7.89 -13.86
CA TYR A 301 24.66 8.22 -12.43
C TYR A 301 23.83 7.23 -11.61
N GLY A 302 23.44 6.08 -12.19
CA GLY A 302 22.65 5.05 -11.50
C GLY A 302 21.22 5.49 -11.15
N ILE A 303 20.66 6.44 -11.90
CA ILE A 303 19.31 6.96 -11.71
C ILE A 303 18.35 6.17 -12.61
N ASN A 304 17.20 5.75 -12.09
CA ASN A 304 16.18 5.07 -12.89
C ASN A 304 15.66 6.01 -14.00
N GLU A 305 15.65 5.52 -15.25
CA GLU A 305 15.28 6.30 -16.42
C GLU A 305 13.85 6.86 -16.33
N ARG A 306 12.92 6.11 -15.74
CA ARG A 306 11.53 6.55 -15.58
C ARG A 306 11.40 7.64 -14.52
N GLN A 307 12.15 7.56 -13.42
CA GLN A 307 12.22 8.67 -12.46
C GLN A 307 12.75 9.95 -13.12
N ALA A 308 13.85 9.83 -13.88
CA ALA A 308 14.42 10.95 -14.62
C ALA A 308 13.43 11.53 -15.63
N PHE A 309 12.74 10.67 -16.39
CA PHE A 309 11.68 11.08 -17.31
C PHE A 309 10.55 11.84 -16.61
N LEU A 310 9.99 11.30 -15.52
CA LEU A 310 8.86 11.93 -14.82
C LEU A 310 9.24 13.28 -14.22
N ALA A 311 10.40 13.36 -13.56
CA ALA A 311 10.87 14.60 -12.95
C ALA A 311 11.18 15.65 -14.03
N ALA A 312 11.84 15.25 -15.12
CA ALA A 312 12.15 16.15 -16.24
C ALA A 312 10.89 16.59 -16.99
N ALA A 313 9.90 15.71 -17.20
CA ALA A 313 8.68 16.06 -17.91
C ALA A 313 7.83 17.05 -17.09
N LEU A 314 7.82 16.92 -15.76
CA LEU A 314 6.95 17.69 -14.88
C LEU A 314 7.62 18.88 -14.20
N HIS A 315 8.94 19.10 -14.36
CA HIS A 315 9.66 20.18 -13.67
C HIS A 315 9.00 21.56 -13.84
N ASP A 316 8.57 21.88 -15.06
CA ASP A 316 7.96 23.15 -15.44
C ASP A 316 6.43 23.04 -15.63
N CYS A 317 5.77 21.99 -15.14
CA CYS A 317 4.34 21.74 -15.43
C CYS A 317 3.40 22.84 -14.91
N ALA A 318 3.82 23.60 -13.90
CA ALA A 318 3.06 24.74 -13.36
C ALA A 318 3.37 26.08 -14.07
N LYS A 319 4.23 26.13 -15.09
CA LYS A 319 4.67 27.40 -15.71
C LYS A 319 3.59 28.19 -16.44
N SER A 320 2.46 27.57 -16.76
CA SER A 320 1.32 28.25 -17.36
C SER A 320 0.36 28.86 -16.33
N MET A 321 0.55 28.57 -15.04
CA MET A 321 -0.28 29.13 -13.96
C MET A 321 0.08 30.59 -13.69
N THR A 322 -0.92 31.35 -13.27
CA THR A 322 -0.76 32.69 -12.71
C THR A 322 -0.15 32.62 -11.30
N ALA A 323 0.41 33.73 -10.83
CA ALA A 323 0.93 33.81 -9.47
C ALA A 323 -0.14 33.51 -8.41
N GLU A 324 -1.35 34.07 -8.58
CA GLU A 324 -2.48 33.86 -7.67
C GLU A 324 -2.88 32.38 -7.58
N GLU A 325 -3.03 31.69 -8.71
CA GLU A 325 -3.32 30.26 -8.73
C GLU A 325 -2.24 29.43 -8.03
N MET A 326 -0.96 29.81 -8.18
CA MET A 326 0.13 29.13 -7.50
C MET A 326 0.12 29.38 -5.99
N PHE A 327 -0.17 30.60 -5.54
CA PHE A 327 -0.31 30.92 -4.11
C PHE A 327 -1.45 30.14 -3.46
N ASP A 328 -2.61 30.09 -4.12
CA ASP A 328 -3.76 29.33 -3.63
C ASP A 328 -3.47 27.83 -3.55
N LEU A 329 -2.73 27.30 -4.53
CA LEU A 329 -2.37 25.88 -4.57
C LEU A 329 -1.35 25.49 -3.50
N THR A 330 -0.32 26.32 -3.28
CA THR A 330 0.76 26.00 -2.33
C THR A 330 0.44 26.41 -0.90
N GLY A 331 -0.48 27.37 -0.70
CA GLY A 331 -0.68 28.01 0.59
C GLY A 331 0.52 28.84 1.03
N ALA A 332 1.36 29.28 0.10
CA ALA A 332 2.54 30.09 0.39
C ALA A 332 2.15 31.44 1.00
N ASP A 333 2.93 31.88 2.00
CA ASP A 333 2.74 33.19 2.61
C ASP A 333 3.33 34.32 1.75
N ASP A 334 3.13 35.56 2.18
CA ASP A 334 3.58 36.76 1.46
C ASP A 334 5.10 36.84 1.28
N THR A 335 5.91 36.09 2.03
CA THR A 335 7.37 36.08 1.86
C THR A 335 7.79 35.47 0.52
N TRP A 336 6.98 34.55 -0.02
CA TRP A 336 7.21 33.94 -1.33
C TRP A 336 7.00 34.91 -2.50
N LYS A 337 6.38 36.07 -2.27
CA LYS A 337 6.32 37.16 -3.26
C LYS A 337 7.72 37.68 -3.63
N LEU A 338 8.73 37.45 -2.79
CA LEU A 338 10.13 37.78 -3.07
C LEU A 338 10.78 36.80 -4.06
N TYR A 339 10.22 35.59 -4.22
CA TYR A 339 10.77 34.52 -5.06
C TYR A 339 9.71 33.95 -6.03
N PRO A 340 9.04 34.80 -6.83
CA PRO A 340 7.92 34.36 -7.67
C PRO A 340 8.34 33.32 -8.72
N GLN A 341 9.62 33.29 -9.08
CA GLN A 341 10.17 32.37 -10.08
C GLN A 341 10.45 30.96 -9.54
N THR A 342 10.38 30.74 -8.22
CA THR A 342 10.59 29.43 -7.58
C THR A 342 9.27 28.81 -7.16
N LEU A 343 8.20 29.60 -7.05
CA LEU A 343 6.87 29.15 -6.64
C LEU A 343 6.29 28.09 -7.58
N HIS A 344 6.60 28.15 -8.89
CA HIS A 344 6.12 27.14 -9.84
C HIS A 344 6.72 25.76 -9.58
N ALA A 345 7.91 25.67 -8.99
CA ALA A 345 8.52 24.38 -8.67
C ALA A 345 7.74 23.68 -7.55
N TRP A 346 7.33 24.42 -6.53
CA TRP A 346 6.47 23.91 -5.46
C TRP A 346 5.05 23.62 -5.97
N ALA A 347 4.46 24.52 -6.78
CA ALA A 347 3.18 24.23 -7.42
C ALA A 347 3.28 22.97 -8.32
N GLY A 348 4.39 22.79 -9.03
CA GLY A 348 4.66 21.67 -9.90
C GLY A 348 4.71 20.33 -9.16
N GLU A 349 5.29 20.29 -7.95
CA GLU A 349 5.26 19.12 -7.07
C GLU A 349 3.80 18.70 -6.76
N ILE A 350 2.97 19.67 -6.36
CA ILE A 350 1.56 19.42 -6.01
C ILE A 350 0.76 18.96 -7.25
N LEU A 351 1.00 19.58 -8.41
CA LEU A 351 0.35 19.16 -9.67
C LEU A 351 0.80 17.78 -10.11
N ALA A 352 2.09 17.45 -9.99
CA ALA A 352 2.62 16.14 -10.35
C ALA A 352 1.88 15.03 -9.60
N GLU A 353 1.65 15.23 -8.29
CA GLU A 353 0.88 14.30 -7.48
C GLU A 353 -0.60 14.27 -7.86
N ARG A 354 -1.27 15.42 -7.88
CA ARG A 354 -2.72 15.53 -8.04
C ARG A 354 -3.19 15.19 -9.46
N ASP A 355 -2.48 15.70 -10.45
CA ASP A 355 -2.94 15.80 -11.84
C ASP A 355 -2.24 14.83 -12.78
N TYR A 356 -1.09 14.28 -12.38
CA TYR A 356 -0.28 13.35 -13.18
C TYR A 356 -0.06 11.99 -12.52
N ASN A 357 -0.61 11.77 -11.32
CA ASN A 357 -0.55 10.51 -10.58
C ASN A 357 0.90 10.10 -10.26
N VAL A 358 1.76 11.06 -9.93
CA VAL A 358 3.16 10.83 -9.53
C VAL A 358 3.29 10.82 -8.01
N PHE A 359 3.81 9.72 -7.46
CA PHE A 359 3.87 9.52 -6.01
C PHE A 359 5.27 9.19 -5.49
N ASP A 360 6.25 9.09 -6.38
CA ASP A 360 7.62 8.85 -5.98
C ASP A 360 8.18 10.12 -5.30
N PRO A 361 8.51 10.07 -4.00
CA PRO A 361 8.97 11.25 -3.27
C PRO A 361 10.28 11.80 -3.83
N GLU A 362 11.14 10.98 -4.44
CA GLU A 362 12.38 11.45 -5.08
C GLU A 362 12.07 12.25 -6.35
N VAL A 363 11.06 11.85 -7.12
CA VAL A 363 10.60 12.59 -8.30
C VAL A 363 9.96 13.91 -7.88
N LEU A 364 9.07 13.88 -6.88
CA LEU A 364 8.37 15.06 -6.37
C LEU A 364 9.36 16.10 -5.81
N ILE A 365 10.34 15.67 -5.01
CA ILE A 365 11.34 16.59 -4.45
C ILE A 365 12.28 17.16 -5.52
N ALA A 366 12.65 16.37 -6.53
CA ALA A 366 13.44 16.86 -7.66
C ALA A 366 12.71 17.95 -8.45
N ILE A 367 11.39 17.78 -8.67
CA ILE A 367 10.53 18.84 -9.24
C ILE A 367 10.54 20.06 -8.33
N ARG A 368 10.36 19.91 -7.01
CA ARG A 368 10.34 21.04 -6.07
C ARG A 368 11.64 21.85 -6.09
N ARG A 369 12.78 21.19 -6.24
CA ARG A 369 14.11 21.79 -6.07
C ARG A 369 14.80 22.26 -7.35
N HIS A 370 14.23 21.99 -8.53
CA HIS A 370 14.89 22.26 -9.81
C HIS A 370 15.22 23.75 -10.07
N THR A 371 14.67 24.70 -9.30
CA THR A 371 14.93 26.14 -9.49
C THR A 371 15.92 26.74 -8.51
N THR A 372 15.95 26.25 -7.28
CA THR A 372 16.68 26.90 -6.19
C THR A 372 18.03 26.26 -5.92
N ALA A 373 18.21 25.00 -6.32
CA ALA A 373 19.14 24.09 -5.64
C ALA A 373 18.81 24.02 -4.12
N ASP A 374 19.36 23.02 -3.43
CA ASP A 374 19.19 22.84 -1.97
C ASP A 374 20.54 22.42 -1.38
N ARG A 375 20.79 22.72 -0.11
CA ARG A 375 22.01 22.30 0.59
C ARG A 375 22.25 20.79 0.49
N VAL A 376 21.18 20.00 0.45
CA VAL A 376 21.25 18.54 0.27
C VAL A 376 20.41 18.15 -0.93
N MET A 377 21.07 17.97 -2.08
CA MET A 377 20.46 17.49 -3.31
C MET A 377 20.77 16.01 -3.53
N THR A 378 19.75 15.25 -3.93
CA THR A 378 19.92 13.87 -4.40
C THR A 378 20.55 13.86 -5.81
N PRO A 379 21.07 12.71 -6.29
CA PRO A 379 21.50 12.59 -7.69
C PRO A 379 20.40 12.96 -8.68
N LEU A 380 19.13 12.61 -8.41
CA LEU A 380 18.00 12.99 -9.26
C LEU A 380 17.75 14.51 -9.23
N ASP A 381 17.80 15.14 -8.05
CA ASP A 381 17.67 16.60 -7.93
C ASP A 381 18.73 17.30 -8.80
N MET A 382 19.99 16.86 -8.70
CA MET A 382 21.11 17.44 -9.46
C MET A 382 20.96 17.19 -10.96
N LEU A 383 20.50 15.99 -11.34
CA LEU A 383 20.24 15.64 -12.74
C LEU A 383 19.23 16.60 -13.36
N ILE A 384 18.09 16.83 -12.71
CA ILE A 384 17.03 17.71 -13.24
C ILE A 384 17.50 19.17 -13.25
N TYR A 385 18.16 19.62 -12.20
CA TYR A 385 18.73 20.96 -12.11
C TYR A 385 19.73 21.25 -13.24
N VAL A 386 20.62 20.30 -13.53
CA VAL A 386 21.62 20.42 -14.61
C VAL A 386 20.97 20.27 -15.98
N ALA A 387 20.08 19.29 -16.17
CA ALA A 387 19.40 19.06 -17.44
C ALA A 387 18.60 20.28 -17.89
N ASP A 388 17.90 20.95 -16.97
CA ASP A 388 17.21 22.21 -17.25
C ASP A 388 18.16 23.28 -17.81
N ALA A 389 19.34 23.41 -17.23
CA ALA A 389 20.33 24.42 -17.61
C ALA A 389 21.05 24.13 -18.93
N ILE A 390 21.18 22.85 -19.31
CA ILE A 390 22.05 22.44 -20.44
C ILE A 390 21.32 21.93 -21.67
N GLU A 391 19.99 21.79 -21.62
CA GLU A 391 19.21 21.19 -22.71
C GLU A 391 19.53 21.79 -24.09
N PRO A 392 19.41 21.02 -25.19
CA PRO A 392 19.97 21.39 -26.50
C PRO A 392 19.46 22.73 -27.07
N GLY A 393 18.21 23.09 -26.76
CA GLY A 393 17.55 24.32 -27.18
C GLY A 393 17.96 25.58 -26.39
N ARG A 394 18.75 25.45 -25.31
CA ARG A 394 19.25 26.61 -24.56
C ARG A 394 20.12 27.50 -25.44
N ARG A 395 19.92 28.82 -25.30
CA ARG A 395 20.73 29.83 -25.99
C ARG A 395 22.20 29.63 -25.62
N MET A 396 23.05 29.55 -26.63
CA MET A 396 24.50 29.46 -26.44
C MET A 396 25.03 30.70 -25.70
N ILE A 397 25.59 30.46 -24.52
CA ILE A 397 26.32 31.43 -23.69
C ILE A 397 27.75 30.92 -23.42
N PRO A 398 28.72 31.79 -23.11
CA PRO A 398 30.06 31.36 -22.72
C PRO A 398 30.00 30.35 -21.57
N GLY A 399 30.76 29.25 -21.65
CA GLY A 399 30.78 28.22 -20.62
C GLY A 399 29.76 27.09 -20.78
N LEU A 400 28.77 27.20 -21.69
CA LEU A 400 27.72 26.18 -21.84
C LEU A 400 28.25 24.86 -22.43
N ARG A 401 29.25 24.91 -23.30
CA ARG A 401 29.85 23.68 -23.86
C ARG A 401 30.63 22.92 -22.80
N GLU A 402 31.40 23.66 -22.02
CA GLU A 402 32.18 23.16 -20.90
C GLU A 402 31.26 22.59 -19.81
N LEU A 403 30.12 23.24 -19.55
CA LEU A 403 29.11 22.75 -18.61
C LEU A 403 28.44 21.46 -19.11
N ARG A 404 28.13 21.36 -20.41
CA ARG A 404 27.60 20.13 -21.02
C ARG A 404 28.57 18.97 -20.90
N GLN A 405 29.86 19.20 -21.14
CA GLN A 405 30.89 18.19 -20.95
C GLN A 405 31.02 17.80 -19.47
N LEU A 406 31.07 18.78 -18.56
CA LEU A 406 31.16 18.53 -17.13
C LEU A 406 29.98 17.70 -16.63
N ALA A 407 28.77 17.92 -17.16
CA ALA A 407 27.57 17.15 -16.82
C ALA A 407 27.61 15.68 -17.26
N GLU A 408 28.54 15.28 -18.14
CA GLU A 408 28.77 13.87 -18.49
C GLU A 408 29.82 13.23 -17.58
N GLU A 409 30.70 14.03 -16.96
CA GLU A 409 31.83 13.56 -16.17
C GLU A 409 31.54 13.59 -14.66
N ASP A 410 30.96 14.68 -14.16
CA ASP A 410 30.69 14.92 -12.74
C ASP A 410 29.44 15.80 -12.56
N LEU A 411 28.33 15.13 -12.22
CA LEU A 411 27.03 15.78 -12.02
C LEU A 411 27.04 16.77 -10.85
N THR A 412 27.83 16.51 -9.81
CA THR A 412 27.90 17.37 -8.62
C THR A 412 28.62 18.67 -8.97
N ALA A 413 29.75 18.56 -9.68
CA ALA A 413 30.49 19.71 -10.16
C ALA A 413 29.66 20.53 -11.17
N ALA A 414 28.92 19.87 -12.07
CA ALA A 414 28.01 20.53 -12.99
C ALA A 414 26.89 21.30 -12.27
N ALA A 415 26.24 20.67 -11.28
CA ALA A 415 25.19 21.31 -10.48
C ALA A 415 25.71 22.54 -9.73
N LYS A 416 26.91 22.46 -9.14
CA LYS A 416 27.57 23.59 -8.50
C LYS A 416 27.81 24.75 -9.48
N ARG A 417 28.32 24.45 -10.67
CA ARG A 417 28.57 25.47 -11.72
C ARG A 417 27.28 26.10 -12.24
N CYS A 418 26.19 25.34 -12.34
CA CYS A 418 24.85 25.87 -12.64
C CYS A 418 24.40 26.86 -11.55
N ALA A 419 24.53 26.48 -10.27
CA ALA A 419 24.14 27.34 -9.15
C ALA A 419 24.97 28.62 -9.08
N GLU A 420 26.29 28.55 -9.28
CA GLU A 420 27.17 29.72 -9.35
C GLU A 420 26.74 30.67 -10.50
N SER A 421 26.41 30.10 -11.67
CA SER A 421 25.95 30.89 -12.81
C SER A 421 24.60 31.57 -12.54
N SER A 422 23.67 30.86 -11.90
CA SER A 422 22.37 31.39 -11.48
C SER A 422 22.52 32.51 -10.44
N TYR A 423 23.40 32.32 -9.46
CA TYR A 423 23.71 33.32 -8.44
C TYR A 423 24.25 34.62 -9.06
N GLN A 424 25.27 34.53 -9.92
CA GLN A 424 25.84 35.70 -10.59
C GLN A 424 24.84 36.42 -11.49
N TYR A 425 23.97 35.67 -12.18
CA TYR A 425 22.90 36.24 -13.00
C TYR A 425 21.89 37.04 -12.17
N ASN A 426 21.44 36.50 -11.03
CA ASN A 426 20.46 37.17 -10.17
C ASN A 426 21.05 38.43 -9.52
N LEU A 427 22.30 38.39 -9.06
CA LEU A 427 23.00 39.58 -8.55
C LEU A 427 23.14 40.66 -9.63
N GLY A 428 23.60 40.30 -10.83
CA GLY A 428 23.74 41.24 -11.95
C GLY A 428 22.42 41.85 -12.42
N ALA A 429 21.30 41.16 -12.17
CA ALA A 429 19.95 41.63 -12.46
C ALA A 429 19.28 42.37 -11.29
N GLY A 430 19.96 42.55 -10.15
CA GLY A 430 19.41 43.19 -8.95
C GLY A 430 18.26 42.41 -8.31
N ARG A 431 18.24 41.08 -8.45
CA ARG A 431 17.19 40.20 -7.90
C ARG A 431 17.66 39.52 -6.62
N THR A 432 16.74 39.34 -5.68
CA THR A 432 16.99 38.56 -4.46
C THR A 432 17.21 37.09 -4.83
N VAL A 433 18.32 36.52 -4.34
CA VAL A 433 18.64 35.10 -4.50
C VAL A 433 17.92 34.30 -3.42
N HIS A 434 17.36 33.14 -3.78
CA HIS A 434 16.71 32.28 -2.80
C HIS A 434 17.73 31.79 -1.74
N PRO A 435 17.37 31.77 -0.44
CA PRO A 435 18.28 31.35 0.63
C PRO A 435 18.88 29.96 0.43
N ASP A 436 18.15 29.04 -0.19
CA ASP A 436 18.65 27.68 -0.43
C ASP A 436 19.77 27.63 -1.47
N THR A 437 19.76 28.53 -2.46
CA THR A 437 20.89 28.68 -3.40
C THR A 437 22.14 29.18 -2.66
N LEU A 438 21.97 30.13 -1.73
CA LEU A 438 23.08 30.65 -0.91
C LEU A 438 23.67 29.55 -0.02
N LYS A 439 22.82 28.77 0.63
CA LYS A 439 23.23 27.62 1.44
C LYS A 439 23.96 26.56 0.61
N PHE A 440 23.48 26.25 -0.59
CA PHE A 440 24.12 25.27 -1.48
C PHE A 440 25.53 25.72 -1.90
N LEU A 441 25.72 27.02 -2.14
CA LEU A 441 27.01 27.61 -2.48
C LEU A 441 27.92 27.89 -1.27
N ASN A 442 27.44 27.67 -0.04
CA ASN A 442 28.10 28.09 1.20
C ASN A 442 28.45 29.60 1.21
N VAL A 443 27.55 30.44 0.70
CA VAL A 443 27.67 31.90 0.79
C VAL A 443 27.01 32.35 2.09
N GLU A 444 27.75 33.04 2.96
CA GLU A 444 27.19 33.63 4.19
C GLU A 444 26.16 34.70 3.80
N MET A 445 24.97 34.67 4.41
CA MET A 445 24.04 35.79 4.29
C MET A 445 24.58 36.92 5.14
N GLU A 446 24.90 38.07 4.54
CA GLU A 446 25.10 39.29 5.31
C GLU A 446 23.75 39.64 5.96
N ASP A 447 23.70 39.67 7.29
CA ASP A 447 22.53 40.12 8.04
C ASP A 447 22.22 41.56 7.63
N GLU A 448 21.20 41.77 6.79
CA GLU A 448 20.66 43.11 6.56
C GLU A 448 19.91 43.56 7.82
N VAL A 449 20.49 44.58 8.48
CA VAL A 449 20.02 45.29 9.70
C VAL A 449 18.74 46.07 9.47
#